data_AF-A0A3B3ZYT9-F1
#
_entry.id   AF-A0A3B3ZYT9-F1
#
_cell.length_a   1.000
_cell.length_b   1.000
_cell.length_c   1.000
_cell.angle_alpha   90.00
_cell.angle_beta   90.00
_cell.angle_gamma   90.00
#
_symmetry.space_group_name_H-M   'P 1'
#
loop_
_entity.id
_entity.type
_entity.pdbx_description
1 polymer ?
#
loop_
_entity_poly.entity_id
_entity_poly.type
_entity_poly.pdbx_seq_one_letter_code
_entity_poly.pdbx_strand_id
1 'polypeptide(L)'
;MAIHVFDLNVNKYQALCQQQVTIKKHLTHVTFNPLHPILIVGDNRGHVSGFKLSPNLRKQPKTKKHQEQLLSLLLRDSRYSELNSVH
;
A
#
# COMPACT_ATOMS: atom_id res chain seq x y z
N MET A 1 3.79 -22.18 6.15
CA MET A 1 3.62 -20.76 6.51
C MET A 1 3.67 -19.94 5.25
N ALA A 2 2.58 -19.21 5.03
CA ALA A 2 2.34 -18.47 3.80
C ALA A 2 2.22 -16.97 4.05
N ILE A 3 2.51 -16.20 3.02
CA ILE A 3 2.24 -14.76 2.95
C ILE A 3 1.00 -14.57 2.11
N HIS A 4 0.04 -13.81 2.65
CA HIS A 4 -1.19 -13.47 1.96
C HIS A 4 -1.17 -11.96 1.69
N VAL A 5 -1.24 -11.56 0.42
CA VAL A 5 -1.26 -10.14 0.02
C VAL A 5 -2.68 -9.77 -0.40
N PHE A 6 -3.19 -8.71 0.20
CA PHE A 6 -4.51 -8.13 -0.10
C PHE A 6 -4.32 -6.72 -0.65
N ASP A 7 -5.08 -6.39 -1.68
CA ASP A 7 -5.28 -5.00 -2.11
C ASP A 7 -6.70 -4.60 -1.77
N LEU A 8 -6.84 -3.72 -0.77
CA LEU A 8 -8.14 -3.31 -0.24
C LEU A 8 -8.99 -2.52 -1.24
N ASN A 9 -8.38 -1.99 -2.30
CA ASN A 9 -9.09 -1.29 -3.37
C ASN A 9 -9.61 -2.24 -4.46
N VAL A 10 -9.11 -3.49 -4.50
CA VAL A 10 -9.49 -4.50 -5.51
C VAL A 10 -10.36 -5.58 -4.89
N ASN A 11 -9.90 -6.23 -3.83
CA ASN A 11 -10.65 -7.25 -3.12
C ASN A 11 -10.22 -7.30 -1.64
N LYS A 12 -11.15 -6.95 -0.76
CA LYS A 12 -10.91 -6.86 0.69
C LYS A 12 -10.97 -8.21 1.40
N TYR A 13 -11.64 -9.19 0.80
CA TYR A 13 -12.01 -10.44 1.48
C TYR A 13 -11.19 -11.64 0.99
N GLN A 14 -10.61 -11.56 -0.20
CA GLN A 14 -9.79 -12.63 -0.76
C GLN A 14 -8.39 -12.12 -1.09
N ALA A 15 -7.40 -12.93 -0.75
CA ALA A 15 -6.01 -12.63 -1.03
C ALA A 15 -5.77 -12.64 -2.53
N LEU A 16 -5.12 -11.59 -3.05
CA LEU A 16 -4.70 -11.53 -4.45
C LEU A 16 -3.46 -12.37 -4.71
N CYS A 17 -2.69 -12.67 -3.67
CA CYS A 17 -1.56 -13.57 -3.73
C CYS A 17 -1.47 -14.37 -2.43
N GLN A 18 -1.31 -15.68 -2.55
CA GLN A 18 -0.96 -16.59 -1.46
C GLN A 18 0.33 -17.30 -1.84
N GLN A 19 1.41 -17.05 -1.10
CA GLN A 19 2.71 -17.61 -1.40
C GLN A 19 3.21 -18.43 -0.21
N GLN A 20 3.42 -19.72 -0.40
CA GLN A 20 4.13 -20.55 0.59
C GLN A 20 5.60 -20.16 0.59
N VAL A 21 6.10 -19.74 1.75
CA VAL A 21 7.51 -19.33 1.90
C VAL A 21 8.33 -20.40 2.59
N THR A 22 7.72 -21.11 3.54
CA THR A 22 8.41 -22.13 4.32
C THR A 22 7.40 -23.06 4.94
N ILE A 23 7.77 -24.33 5.11
CA ILE A 23 6.90 -25.33 5.74
C ILE A 23 7.18 -25.40 7.26
N LYS A 24 8.43 -25.17 7.68
CA LYS A 24 8.90 -25.46 9.05
C LYS A 24 9.16 -24.22 9.92
N LYS A 25 9.37 -23.04 9.31
CA LYS A 25 9.73 -21.83 10.07
C LYS A 25 8.52 -20.92 10.26
N HIS A 26 8.47 -20.23 11.41
CA HIS A 26 7.42 -19.27 11.70
C HIS A 26 7.84 -17.89 11.20
N LEU A 27 7.02 -17.27 10.36
CA LEU A 27 7.24 -15.89 9.92
C LEU A 27 6.81 -14.96 11.06
N THR A 28 7.65 -13.97 11.38
CA THR A 28 7.48 -13.12 12.57
C THR A 28 7.39 -11.64 12.24
N HIS A 29 8.00 -11.21 11.15
CA HIS A 29 8.07 -9.80 10.76
C HIS A 29 7.80 -9.64 9.27
N VAL A 30 7.15 -8.55 8.90
CA VAL A 30 6.90 -8.18 7.50
C VAL A 30 7.03 -6.67 7.34
N THR A 31 7.67 -6.23 6.27
CA THR A 31 7.73 -4.82 5.89
C THR A 31 7.83 -4.65 4.39
N PHE A 32 7.30 -3.55 3.87
CA PHE A 32 7.52 -3.15 2.48
C PHE A 32 8.77 -2.29 2.42
N ASN A 33 9.59 -2.50 1.39
CA ASN A 33 10.61 -1.52 1.06
C ASN A 33 9.92 -0.23 0.57
N PRO A 34 10.29 0.95 1.10
CA PRO A 34 9.60 2.21 0.78
C PRO A 34 9.90 2.74 -0.63
N LEU A 35 11.00 2.29 -1.26
CA LEU A 35 11.45 2.78 -2.57
C LEU A 35 11.23 1.75 -3.69
N HIS A 36 11.39 0.48 -3.38
CA HIS A 36 11.30 -0.62 -4.34
C HIS A 36 10.12 -1.53 -4.02
N PRO A 37 9.47 -2.12 -5.02
CA PRO A 37 8.32 -2.99 -4.80
C PRO A 37 8.77 -4.39 -4.33
N ILE A 38 9.33 -4.43 -3.13
CA ILE A 38 9.91 -5.60 -2.48
C ILE A 38 9.25 -5.75 -1.11
N LEU A 39 8.78 -6.95 -0.81
CA LEU A 39 8.33 -7.37 0.51
C LEU A 39 9.50 -8.05 1.22
N ILE A 40 9.80 -7.62 2.44
CA ILE A 40 10.85 -8.18 3.29
C ILE A 40 10.19 -8.89 4.46
N VAL A 41 10.64 -10.11 4.75
CA VAL A 41 10.00 -11.01 5.71
C VAL A 41 11.07 -11.65 6.59
N GLY A 42 10.86 -11.59 7.90
CA GLY A 42 11.70 -12.23 8.91
C GLY A 42 11.07 -13.50 9.46
N ASP A 43 11.90 -14.48 9.82
CA ASP A 43 11.48 -15.69 10.53
C ASP A 43 11.95 -15.73 12.00
N ASN A 44 11.44 -16.69 12.77
CA ASN A 44 11.76 -16.89 14.19
C ASN A 44 13.18 -17.41 14.46
N ARG A 45 13.98 -17.68 13.42
CA ARG A 45 15.39 -18.08 13.53
C ARG A 45 16.33 -16.96 13.10
N GLY A 46 15.81 -15.75 12.89
CA GLY A 46 16.59 -14.57 12.49
C GLY A 46 16.94 -14.51 11.01
N HIS A 47 16.40 -15.39 10.14
CA HIS A 47 16.61 -15.24 8.70
C HIS A 47 15.67 -14.19 8.12
N VAL A 48 16.17 -13.46 7.12
CA VAL A 48 15.41 -12.47 6.36
C VAL A 48 15.37 -12.88 4.90
N SER A 49 14.19 -12.80 4.28
CA SER A 49 13.96 -13.09 2.87
C SER A 49 13.26 -11.92 2.18
N GLY A 50 13.65 -11.62 0.94
CA GLY A 50 13.05 -10.57 0.12
C GLY A 50 12.29 -11.13 -1.08
N PHE A 51 11.12 -10.58 -1.37
CA PHE A 51 10.24 -10.99 -2.47
C PHE A 51 9.85 -9.81 -3.34
N LYS A 52 10.03 -9.91 -4.65
CA LYS A 52 9.56 -8.88 -5.60
C LYS A 52 8.04 -8.98 -5.74
N LEU A 53 7.35 -7.86 -5.64
CA LEU A 53 5.90 -7.80 -5.88
C LEU A 53 5.59 -7.97 -7.36
N SER A 54 4.54 -8.72 -7.66
CA SER A 54 4.08 -8.91 -9.04
C SER A 54 3.69 -7.56 -9.68
N PRO A 55 3.80 -7.40 -11.01
CA PRO A 55 3.31 -6.21 -11.71
C PRO A 55 1.86 -5.82 -11.36
N ASN A 56 1.00 -6.80 -11.08
CA ASN A 56 -0.41 -6.54 -10.75
C ASN A 56 -0.60 -5.89 -9.39
N LEU A 57 0.30 -6.16 -8.43
CA LEU A 57 0.27 -5.58 -7.08
C LEU A 57 0.99 -4.22 -7.00
N ARG A 58 1.60 -3.77 -8.10
CA ARG A 58 2.29 -2.47 -8.20
C ARG A 58 1.42 -1.37 -8.80
N LYS A 59 0.21 -1.71 -9.24
CA LYS A 59 -0.67 -0.76 -9.92
C LYS A 59 -1.19 0.25 -8.90
N GLN A 60 -0.82 1.52 -9.06
CA GLN A 60 -1.45 2.58 -8.29
C GLN A 60 -2.92 2.72 -8.73
N PRO A 61 -3.85 2.98 -7.78
CA PRO A 61 -5.21 3.33 -8.14
C PRO A 61 -5.17 4.51 -9.11
N LYS A 62 -5.91 4.41 -10.23
CA LYS A 62 -6.10 5.55 -11.13
C LYS A 62 -6.96 6.57 -10.39
N THR A 63 -6.33 7.46 -9.63
CA THR A 63 -7.01 8.44 -8.78
C THR A 63 -7.67 9.51 -9.62
N LYS A 64 -8.87 9.26 -10.14
CA LYS A 64 -9.75 10.36 -10.59
C LYS A 64 -10.43 11.02 -9.39
N LYS A 65 -11.09 10.24 -8.54
CA LYS A 65 -11.83 10.75 -7.38
C LYS A 65 -10.97 11.42 -6.30
N HIS A 66 -9.80 10.86 -5.97
CA HIS A 66 -8.96 11.44 -4.91
C HIS A 66 -8.28 12.74 -5.38
N GLN A 67 -7.91 12.82 -6.67
CA GLN A 67 -7.42 14.07 -7.26
C GLN A 67 -8.52 15.14 -7.30
N GLU A 68 -9.73 14.77 -7.71
CA GLU A 68 -10.90 15.68 -7.67
C GLU A 68 -11.20 16.16 -6.24
N GLN A 69 -11.11 15.28 -5.23
CA GLN A 69 -11.28 15.66 -3.83
C GLN A 69 -10.18 16.62 -3.35
N LEU A 70 -8.91 16.34 -3.63
CA LEU A 70 -7.80 17.23 -3.25
C LEU A 70 -7.90 18.60 -3.96
N LEU A 71 -8.24 18.61 -5.25
CA LEU A 71 -8.50 19.83 -6.01
C LEU A 71 -9.68 20.61 -5.42
N SER A 72 -10.76 19.92 -5.03
CA SER A 72 -11.92 20.57 -4.41
C SER A 72 -11.60 21.20 -3.06
N LEU A 73 -10.71 20.59 -2.27
CA LEU A 73 -10.24 21.12 -0.98
C LEU A 73 -9.34 22.34 -1.19
N LEU A 74 -8.37 22.26 -2.10
CA LEU A 74 -7.50 23.38 -2.47
C LEU A 74 -8.28 24.60 -3.00
N LEU A 75 -9.26 24.36 -3.87
CA LEU A 75 -10.16 25.41 -4.38
C LEU A 75 -11.03 26.02 -3.27
N ARG A 76 -11.39 25.24 -2.25
CA ARG A 76 -12.17 25.73 -1.12
C ARG A 76 -11.33 26.61 -0.19
N ASP A 77 -10.07 26.24 0.03
CA ASP A 77 -9.11 27.02 0.83
C ASP A 77 -8.73 28.33 0.13
N SER A 78 -8.55 28.32 -1.20
CA SER A 78 -8.31 29.52 -1.99
C SER A 78 -9.50 30.49 -1.94
N ARG A 79 -10.74 30.00 -2.02
CA ARG A 79 -11.93 30.86 -1.90
C ARG A 79 -12.13 31.42 -0.50
N TYR A 80 -11.75 30.67 0.54
CA TYR A 80 -11.82 31.13 1.92
C TYR A 80 -10.82 32.26 2.21
N SER A 81 -9.62 32.17 1.64
CA SER A 81 -8.60 33.21 1.78
C SER A 81 -8.97 34.48 1.01
N GLU A 82 -9.54 34.37 -0.18
CA GLU A 82 -10.06 35.52 -0.93
C GLU A 82 -11.19 36.26 -0.18
N LEU A 83 -12.15 35.54 0.41
CA LEU A 83 -13.25 36.14 1.18
C LEU A 83 -12.77 36.90 2.42
N ASN A 84 -11.69 36.45 3.05
CA ASN A 84 -11.14 37.06 4.26
C ASN A 84 -10.11 38.17 3.96
N SER A 85 -9.76 38.41 2.70
CA SER A 85 -8.83 39.47 2.28
C SER A 85 -9.53 40.79 1.90
N VAL A 86 -10.87 40.85 1.93
CA VAL A 86 -11.66 42.03 1.52
C VAL A 86 -12.03 42.93 2.71
N HIS A 87 -11.20 42.99 3.75
CA HIS A 87 -11.33 43.98 4.84
C HIS A 87 -9.98 44.64 5.12
#